data_AF-A0A956RWS7-F1
#
_entry.id   AF-A0A956RWS7-F1
#
_cell.length_a   1.000
_cell.length_b   1.000
_cell.length_c   1.000
_cell.angle_alpha   90.00
_cell.angle_beta   90.00
_cell.angle_gamma   90.00
#
_symmetry.space_group_name_H-M   'P 1'
#
loop_
_entity.id
_entity.type
_entity.pdbx_description
1 polymer ?
#
loop_
_entity_poly.entity_id
_entity_poly.type
_entity_poly.pdbx_seq_one_letter_code
_entity_poly.pdbx_strand_id
1 'polypeptide(L)'
;MRKIYYVFPKIQYPISLQWTATVVIQLIVFGVTVILTSRITENLERDMAIYMRFAVFIAEILLFSMFNFWLSIKLTHRIAGPLVQVQRVLNQARHGNYDVRVKMRTNDYLHEFATEVNLLLQGLEDSYGILKEIQSSFDVPKGADSNRIKQISTTGKSSVKP
;
A
#
# COMPACT_ATOMS: atom_id res chain seq x y z
N MET A 1 16.03 -21.04 18.58
CA MET A 1 15.37 -19.73 18.80
C MET A 1 15.39 -18.94 17.51
N ARG A 2 14.24 -18.50 16.99
CA ARG A 2 14.14 -17.69 15.76
C ARG A 2 14.38 -16.23 16.13
N LYS A 3 15.42 -15.58 15.58
CA LYS A 3 15.67 -14.15 15.83
C LYS A 3 14.52 -13.35 15.23
N ILE A 4 13.85 -12.52 16.04
CA ILE A 4 12.76 -11.65 15.61
C ILE A 4 13.39 -10.39 15.03
N TYR A 5 13.33 -10.24 13.71
CA TYR A 5 13.80 -9.05 13.01
C TYR A 5 12.60 -8.19 12.60
N TYR A 6 12.78 -6.87 12.62
CA TYR A 6 11.83 -5.95 12.01
C TYR A 6 11.81 -6.19 10.50
N VAL A 7 10.67 -6.65 9.97
CA VAL A 7 10.49 -6.92 8.54
C VAL A 7 10.35 -5.61 7.76
N PHE A 8 9.73 -4.60 8.38
CA PHE A 8 9.52 -3.27 7.79
C PHE A 8 9.84 -2.17 8.81
N PRO A 9 11.12 -1.89 9.10
CA PRO A 9 11.52 -0.99 10.18
C PRO A 9 10.96 0.43 10.03
N LYS A 10 10.83 0.94 8.79
CA LYS A 10 10.25 2.27 8.51
C LYS A 10 8.78 2.41 8.92
N ILE A 11 8.04 1.30 8.95
CA ILE A 11 6.62 1.27 9.37
C ILE A 11 6.52 0.86 10.83
N GLN A 12 7.24 -0.20 11.21
CA GLN A 12 7.13 -0.81 12.53
C GLN A 12 7.70 0.09 13.63
N TYR A 13 8.83 0.77 13.43
CA TYR A 13 9.43 1.64 14.43
C TYR A 13 8.55 2.84 14.84
N PRO A 14 8.00 3.66 13.92
CA PRO A 14 7.15 4.77 14.33
C PRO A 14 5.84 4.29 14.98
N ILE A 15 5.27 3.17 14.52
CA ILE A 15 4.07 2.59 15.12
C ILE A 15 4.38 2.07 16.53
N SER A 16 5.44 1.29 16.71
CA SER A 16 5.81 0.75 18.02
C SER A 16 6.19 1.86 19.00
N LEU A 17 6.91 2.88 18.55
CA LEU A 17 7.24 4.05 19.35
C LEU A 17 5.97 4.80 19.79
N GLN A 18 5.03 5.01 18.88
CA GLN A 18 3.74 5.64 19.20
C GLN A 18 2.95 4.82 20.23
N TRP A 19 2.86 3.49 20.08
CA TRP A 19 2.21 2.61 21.06
C TRP A 19 2.89 2.65 22.41
N THR A 20 4.22 2.58 22.44
CA THR A 20 5.01 2.65 23.67
C THR A 20 4.78 3.98 24.38
N ALA A 21 4.87 5.09 23.66
CA ALA A 21 4.60 6.42 24.20
C ALA A 21 3.17 6.53 24.74
N THR A 22 2.18 5.99 24.02
CA THR A 22 0.77 5.99 24.43
C THR A 22 0.56 5.23 25.73
N VAL A 23 1.19 4.06 25.89
CA VAL A 23 1.13 3.26 27.13
C VAL A 23 1.83 3.98 28.28
N VAL A 24 3.01 4.54 28.06
CA VAL A 24 3.75 5.28 29.10
C VAL A 24 2.94 6.48 29.58
N ILE A 25 2.38 7.27 28.67
CA ILE A 25 1.52 8.40 29.00
C ILE A 25 0.30 7.93 29.78
N GLN A 26 -0.31 6.81 29.39
CA GLN A 26 -1.47 6.27 30.12
C GLN A 26 -1.12 5.86 31.55
N LEU A 27 0.03 5.22 31.77
CA LEU A 27 0.44 4.85 33.12
C LEU A 27 0.68 6.08 34.00
N ILE A 28 1.23 7.16 33.43
CA ILE A 28 1.41 8.44 34.13
C ILE A 28 0.06 9.06 34.47
N VAL A 29 -0.85 9.16 33.49
CA VAL A 29 -2.19 9.72 33.70
C VAL A 29 -2.94 8.91 34.75
N PHE A 30 -2.92 7.58 34.66
CA PHE A 30 -3.53 6.69 35.64
C PHE A 30 -2.99 6.91 37.06
N GLY A 31 -1.66 6.99 37.20
CA GLY A 31 -1.02 7.27 38.50
C GLY A 31 -1.45 8.62 39.08
N VAL A 32 -1.49 9.67 38.25
CA VAL A 32 -1.95 11.00 38.65
C VAL A 32 -3.43 10.97 39.04
N THR A 33 -4.28 10.31 38.26
CA THR A 33 -5.71 10.15 38.53
C THR A 33 -5.96 9.46 39.86
N VAL A 34 -5.20 8.39 40.18
CA VAL A 34 -5.28 7.69 41.48
C VAL A 34 -4.91 8.61 42.63
N ILE A 35 -3.81 9.38 42.50
CA ILE A 35 -3.37 10.31 43.54
C ILE A 35 -4.42 11.41 43.76
N LEU A 36 -4.89 12.05 42.69
CA LEU A 36 -5.89 13.12 42.77
C LEU A 36 -7.21 12.63 43.37
N THR A 37 -7.71 11.48 42.90
CA THR A 37 -8.96 10.92 43.41
C THR A 37 -8.82 10.54 44.88
N SER A 38 -7.65 10.03 45.31
CA SER A 38 -7.39 9.73 46.72
C SER A 38 -7.41 10.99 47.60
N ARG A 39 -6.87 12.11 47.11
CA ARG A 39 -6.90 13.41 47.81
C ARG A 39 -8.30 13.99 47.90
N ILE A 40 -9.07 13.93 46.81
CA ILE A 40 -10.45 14.45 46.77
C ILE A 40 -11.38 13.62 47.68
N THR A 41 -11.18 12.31 47.72
CA THR A 41 -12.03 11.38 48.49
C THR A 41 -11.64 11.24 49.96
N GLU A 42 -10.61 11.94 50.44
CA GLU A 42 -10.07 11.77 51.80
C GLU A 42 -11.09 12.09 52.91
N ASN A 43 -11.97 13.06 52.68
CA ASN A 43 -12.99 13.50 53.64
C ASN A 43 -14.40 12.95 53.35
N LEU A 44 -14.54 12.07 52.37
CA LEU A 44 -15.82 11.48 52.02
C LEU A 44 -16.08 10.23 52.86
N GLU A 45 -17.37 9.91 53.08
CA GLU A 45 -17.75 8.62 53.62
C GLU A 45 -17.21 7.48 52.74
N ARG A 46 -16.80 6.38 53.39
CA ARG A 46 -16.03 5.29 52.76
C ARG A 46 -16.74 4.72 51.53
N ASP A 47 -18.04 4.54 51.58
CA ASP A 47 -18.82 3.96 50.48
C ASP A 47 -18.85 4.91 49.28
N MET A 48 -19.10 6.20 49.52
CA MET A 48 -19.08 7.22 48.47
C MET A 48 -17.69 7.35 47.81
N ALA A 49 -16.62 7.28 48.62
CA ALA A 49 -15.25 7.31 48.12
C ALA A 49 -14.95 6.13 47.17
N ILE A 50 -15.45 4.93 47.49
CA ILE A 50 -15.30 3.73 46.64
C ILE A 50 -16.04 3.93 45.32
N TYR A 51 -17.31 4.35 45.35
CA TYR A 51 -18.09 4.59 44.13
C TYR A 51 -17.44 5.65 43.23
N MET A 52 -16.94 6.75 43.81
CA MET A 52 -16.27 7.81 43.04
C MET A 52 -15.00 7.31 42.36
N ARG A 53 -14.18 6.50 43.04
CA ARG A 53 -12.97 5.91 42.46
C ARG A 53 -13.28 4.98 41.29
N PHE A 54 -14.30 4.13 41.42
CA PHE A 54 -14.75 3.29 40.31
C PHE A 54 -15.32 4.11 39.15
N ALA A 55 -16.10 5.15 39.43
CA ALA A 55 -16.66 6.02 38.40
C ALA A 55 -15.56 6.73 37.60
N VAL A 56 -14.55 7.29 38.28
CA VAL A 56 -13.39 7.93 37.63
C VAL A 56 -12.60 6.92 36.81
N PHE A 57 -12.36 5.71 37.33
CA PHE A 57 -11.65 4.66 36.61
C PHE A 57 -12.38 4.21 35.34
N ILE A 58 -13.70 4.03 35.41
CA ILE A 58 -14.52 3.70 34.24
C ILE A 58 -14.49 4.84 33.22
N ALA A 59 -14.63 6.09 33.68
CA ALA A 59 -14.57 7.26 32.80
C ALA A 59 -13.22 7.36 32.07
N GLU A 60 -12.12 7.11 32.78
CA GLU A 60 -10.77 7.08 32.20
C GLU A 60 -10.63 5.99 31.14
N ILE A 61 -11.10 4.76 31.42
CA ILE A 61 -11.09 3.66 30.44
C ILE A 61 -11.87 4.05 29.18
N LEU A 62 -13.06 4.62 29.33
CA LEU A 62 -13.91 5.00 28.20
C LEU A 62 -13.26 6.10 27.35
N LEU A 63 -12.78 7.17 27.99
CA LEU A 63 -12.09 8.27 27.30
C LEU A 63 -10.85 7.76 26.56
N PHE A 64 -10.06 6.91 27.19
CA PHE A 64 -8.85 6.38 26.59
C PHE A 64 -9.16 5.40 25.44
N SER A 65 -10.18 4.56 25.59
CA SER A 65 -10.64 3.66 24.53
C SER A 65 -11.08 4.44 23.29
N MET A 66 -11.86 5.52 23.47
CA MET A 66 -12.25 6.41 22.37
C MET A 66 -11.04 7.05 21.69
N PHE A 67 -10.06 7.51 22.48
CA PHE A 67 -8.82 8.09 21.94
C PHE A 67 -8.01 7.07 21.11
N ASN A 68 -7.84 5.85 21.61
CA ASN A 68 -7.12 4.79 20.90
C ASN A 68 -7.84 4.35 19.63
N PHE A 69 -9.17 4.26 19.68
CA PHE A 69 -9.97 3.95 18.51
C PHE A 69 -9.78 4.99 17.40
N TRP A 70 -9.83 6.28 17.75
CA TRP A 70 -9.57 7.37 16.81
C TRP A 70 -8.15 7.32 16.24
N LEU A 71 -7.16 7.04 17.08
CA LEU A 71 -5.76 6.91 16.67
C LEU A 71 -5.54 5.72 15.72
N SER A 72 -6.22 4.60 15.99
CA SER A 72 -6.19 3.40 15.16
C SER A 72 -6.81 3.64 13.77
N ILE A 73 -7.93 4.36 13.70
CA ILE A 73 -8.54 4.78 12.42
C ILE A 73 -7.54 5.62 11.61
N LYS A 74 -6.91 6.62 12.23
CA LYS A 74 -5.90 7.45 11.56
C LYS A 74 -4.73 6.64 11.02
N LEU A 75 -4.21 5.71 11.82
CA LEU A 75 -3.11 4.84 11.39
C LEU A 75 -3.54 3.96 10.22
N THR A 76 -4.74 3.38 10.31
CA THR A 76 -5.30 2.51 9.27
C THR A 76 -5.47 3.26 7.95
N HIS A 77 -5.95 4.50 7.97
CA HIS A 77 -6.09 5.31 6.75
C HIS A 77 -4.77 5.57 6.03
N ARG A 78 -3.66 5.74 6.76
CA ARG A 78 -2.30 5.95 6.20
C ARG A 78 -1.71 4.69 5.54
N ILE A 79 -2.36 3.53 5.69
CA ILE A 79 -1.96 2.26 5.09
C ILE A 79 -3.00 1.79 4.07
N ALA A 80 -4.28 1.77 4.44
CA ALA A 80 -5.36 1.28 3.59
C ALA A 80 -5.58 2.14 2.35
N GLY A 81 -5.51 3.48 2.48
CA GLY A 81 -5.61 4.41 1.36
C GLY A 81 -4.58 4.14 0.25
N PRO A 82 -3.28 4.16 0.56
CA PRO A 82 -2.23 3.88 -0.42
C PRO A 82 -2.32 2.45 -0.98
N LEU A 83 -2.75 1.47 -0.18
CA LEU A 83 -2.92 0.09 -0.66
C LEU A 83 -4.00 -0.04 -1.74
N VAL A 84 -5.13 0.66 -1.58
CA VAL A 84 -6.20 0.71 -2.60
C VAL A 84 -5.68 1.32 -3.90
N GLN A 85 -4.82 2.34 -3.81
CA GLN A 85 -4.23 2.95 -5.01
C GLN A 85 -3.31 1.96 -5.74
N VAL A 86 -2.46 1.24 -5.01
CA VAL A 86 -1.60 0.18 -5.59
C VAL A 86 -2.46 -0.86 -6.29
N GLN A 87 -3.52 -1.35 -5.65
CA GLN A 87 -4.43 -2.34 -6.24
C GLN A 87 -5.04 -1.84 -7.56
N ARG A 88 -5.47 -0.57 -7.62
CA ARG A 88 -6.03 0.02 -8.85
C ARG A 88 -4.99 0.11 -9.97
N VAL A 89 -3.75 0.46 -9.66
CA VAL A 89 -2.67 0.56 -10.64
C VAL A 89 -2.30 -0.84 -11.16
N LEU A 90 -2.13 -1.81 -10.27
CA LEU A 90 -1.86 -3.20 -10.67
C LEU A 90 -3.00 -3.79 -11.50
N ASN A 91 -4.25 -3.45 -11.20
CA ASN A 91 -5.37 -3.88 -12.02
C ASN A 91 -5.33 -3.26 -13.43
N GLN A 92 -4.91 -2.00 -13.59
CA GLN A 92 -4.71 -1.39 -14.91
C GLN A 92 -3.57 -2.04 -15.68
N ALA A 93 -2.45 -2.31 -15.02
CA ALA A 93 -1.32 -3.04 -15.59
C ALA A 93 -1.72 -4.44 -16.06
N ARG A 94 -2.58 -5.13 -15.30
CA ARG A 94 -3.13 -6.44 -15.71
C ARG A 94 -3.89 -6.39 -17.04
N HIS A 95 -4.44 -5.23 -17.42
CA HIS A 95 -5.13 -5.03 -18.70
C HIS A 95 -4.20 -4.42 -19.77
N GLY A 96 -2.89 -4.46 -19.58
CA GLY A 96 -1.88 -4.01 -20.54
C GLY A 96 -1.60 -2.50 -20.52
N ASN A 97 -2.17 -1.75 -19.58
CA ASN A 97 -1.82 -0.34 -19.39
C ASN A 97 -0.66 -0.22 -18.40
N TYR A 98 0.57 -0.09 -18.92
CA TYR A 98 1.79 0.01 -18.12
C TYR A 98 2.26 1.44 -17.86
N ASP A 99 1.67 2.47 -18.48
CA ASP A 99 2.04 3.89 -18.31
C ASP A 99 1.56 4.47 -16.95
N VAL A 100 0.71 3.73 -16.25
CA VAL A 100 0.21 4.14 -14.92
C VAL A 100 1.31 4.06 -13.85
N ARG A 101 1.24 4.96 -12.87
CA ARG A 101 2.17 5.01 -11.73
C ARG A 101 1.42 5.21 -10.42
N VAL A 102 1.90 4.58 -9.36
CA VAL A 102 1.45 4.77 -7.98
C VAL A 102 2.02 6.09 -7.44
N LYS A 103 1.17 6.97 -6.92
CA LYS A 103 1.55 8.27 -6.34
C LYS A 103 1.05 8.38 -4.90
N MET A 104 1.95 8.18 -3.94
CA MET A 104 1.64 8.22 -2.51
C MET A 104 1.63 9.65 -1.95
N ARG A 105 0.86 9.90 -0.87
CA ARG A 105 0.91 11.18 -0.15
C ARG A 105 2.13 11.22 0.76
N THR A 106 2.64 12.41 1.07
CA THR A 106 3.86 12.60 1.88
C THR A 106 3.85 11.79 3.19
N ASN A 107 2.69 11.68 3.85
CA ASN A 107 2.56 11.00 5.14
C ASN A 107 2.17 9.51 5.05
N ASP A 108 2.08 8.90 3.87
CA ASP A 108 1.74 7.48 3.76
C ASP A 108 2.94 6.58 4.11
N TYR A 109 2.69 5.37 4.61
CA TYR A 109 3.76 4.46 5.05
C TYR A 109 4.36 3.61 3.92
N LEU A 110 3.67 3.52 2.78
CA LEU A 110 3.97 2.56 1.71
C LEU A 110 4.78 3.15 0.55
N HIS A 111 5.53 4.22 0.77
CA HIS A 111 6.34 4.88 -0.28
C HIS A 111 7.32 3.92 -0.96
N GLU A 112 8.08 3.15 -0.17
CA GLU A 112 9.06 2.20 -0.70
C GLU A 112 8.40 1.12 -1.55
N PHE A 113 7.27 0.58 -1.08
CA PHE A 113 6.48 -0.37 -1.85
C PHE A 113 5.92 0.23 -3.14
N ALA A 114 5.49 1.50 -3.12
CA ALA A 114 5.04 2.20 -4.32
C ALA A 114 6.16 2.36 -5.35
N THR A 115 7.36 2.67 -4.90
CA THR A 115 8.56 2.76 -5.76
C THR A 115 8.84 1.44 -6.43
N GLU A 116 8.87 0.34 -5.68
CA GLU A 116 9.09 -1.01 -6.25
C GLU A 116 8.02 -1.39 -7.28
N VAL A 117 6.75 -1.06 -7.01
CA VAL A 117 5.66 -1.27 -7.99
C VAL A 117 5.88 -0.43 -9.25
N ASN A 118 6.29 0.82 -9.12
CA ASN A 118 6.55 1.68 -10.28
C ASN A 118 7.73 1.18 -11.12
N LEU A 119 8.80 0.68 -10.49
CA LEU A 119 9.93 0.07 -11.18
C LEU A 119 9.52 -1.19 -11.94
N LEU A 120 8.67 -2.03 -11.34
CA LEU A 120 8.12 -3.21 -12.01
C LEU A 120 7.32 -2.81 -13.27
N LEU A 121 6.46 -1.79 -13.17
CA LEU A 121 5.65 -1.32 -14.30
C LEU A 121 6.51 -0.77 -15.42
N GLN A 122 7.56 -0.03 -15.08
CA GLN A 122 8.53 0.45 -16.06
C GLN A 122 9.20 -0.70 -16.81
N GLY A 123 9.66 -1.75 -16.11
CA GLY A 123 10.26 -2.91 -16.77
C GLY A 123 9.29 -3.67 -17.70
N LEU A 124 8.00 -3.73 -17.34
CA LEU A 124 6.96 -4.31 -18.19
C LEU A 124 6.69 -3.46 -19.44
N GLU A 125 6.66 -2.13 -19.27
CA GLU A 125 6.50 -1.17 -20.36
C GLU A 125 7.64 -1.28 -21.38
N ASP A 126 8.89 -1.30 -20.92
CA ASP A 126 10.08 -1.43 -21.75
C ASP A 126 10.06 -2.76 -22.54
N SER A 127 9.76 -3.87 -21.85
CA SER A 127 9.66 -5.19 -22.47
C SER A 127 8.57 -5.25 -23.55
N TYR A 128 7.41 -4.65 -23.27
CA TYR A 128 6.30 -4.58 -24.21
C TYR A 128 6.64 -3.72 -25.44
N GLY A 129 7.37 -2.62 -25.25
CA GLY A 129 7.88 -1.77 -26.33
C GLY A 129 8.77 -2.53 -27.30
N ILE A 130 9.74 -3.29 -26.78
CA ILE A 130 10.65 -4.12 -27.58
C ILE A 130 9.87 -5.16 -28.39
N LEU A 131 8.91 -5.86 -27.77
CA LEU A 131 8.10 -6.87 -28.47
C LEU A 131 7.28 -6.26 -29.61
N LYS A 132 6.75 -5.05 -29.41
CA LYS A 132 5.99 -4.34 -30.45
C LYS A 132 6.88 -3.91 -31.61
N GLU A 133 8.09 -3.44 -31.33
CA GLU A 133 9.08 -3.10 -32.37
C GLU A 133 9.49 -4.33 -33.17
N ILE A 134 9.82 -5.44 -32.48
CA ILE A 134 10.10 -6.74 -33.10
C ILE A 134 8.94 -7.15 -34.01
N GLN A 135 7.70 -7.13 -33.52
CA GLN A 135 6.54 -7.51 -34.32
C GLN A 135 6.37 -6.62 -35.57
N SER A 136 6.60 -5.32 -35.44
CA SER A 136 6.56 -4.39 -36.58
C SER A 136 7.66 -4.63 -37.61
N SER A 137 8.82 -5.13 -37.19
CA SER A 137 9.94 -5.47 -38.08
C SER A 137 9.72 -6.76 -38.87
N PHE A 138 8.85 -7.65 -38.37
CA PHE A 138 8.49 -8.92 -39.01
C PHE A 138 7.21 -8.86 -39.86
N ASP A 139 6.45 -7.75 -39.81
CA ASP A 139 5.28 -7.54 -40.68
C ASP A 139 5.77 -7.26 -42.12
N VAL A 140 6.07 -8.32 -42.86
CA VAL A 140 6.31 -8.28 -44.32
C VAL A 140 5.06 -7.67 -44.96
N PRO A 141 5.18 -6.61 -45.79
CA PRO A 141 4.02 -6.01 -46.44
C PRO A 141 3.31 -7.08 -47.28
N LYS A 142 2.10 -7.47 -46.86
CA LYS A 142 1.22 -8.47 -47.51
C LYS A 142 0.82 -8.13 -48.95
N GLY A 143 1.38 -7.07 -49.55
CA GLY A 143 1.14 -6.64 -50.93
C GLY A 143 2.29 -6.85 -51.91
N ALA A 144 3.51 -7.22 -51.47
CA ALA A 144 4.68 -7.20 -52.37
C ALA A 144 4.88 -8.48 -53.20
N ASP A 145 4.34 -9.63 -52.79
CA ASP A 145 4.72 -10.92 -53.39
C ASP A 145 3.72 -11.49 -54.42
N SER A 146 2.46 -11.04 -54.41
CA SER A 146 1.46 -11.56 -55.36
C SER A 146 1.76 -11.21 -56.83
N ASN A 147 2.44 -10.08 -57.10
CA ASN A 147 2.75 -9.66 -58.47
C ASN A 147 4.07 -10.25 -58.99
N ARG A 148 5.05 -10.52 -58.11
CA ARG A 148 6.30 -11.20 -58.48
C ARG A 148 6.06 -12.67 -58.84
N ILE A 149 5.20 -13.37 -58.09
CA ILE A 149 4.86 -14.77 -58.38
C ILE A 149 4.10 -14.91 -59.70
N LYS A 150 3.23 -13.95 -60.05
CA LYS A 150 2.56 -13.94 -61.37
C LYS A 150 3.52 -13.69 -62.53
N GLN A 151 4.47 -12.76 -62.42
CA GLN A 151 5.45 -12.49 -63.48
C GLN A 151 6.39 -13.68 -63.74
N ILE A 152 6.79 -14.43 -62.70
CA ILE A 152 7.63 -15.63 -62.87
C ILE A 152 6.82 -16.75 -63.55
N SER A 153 5.53 -16.90 -63.23
CA SER A 153 4.66 -17.92 -63.83
C SER A 153 4.33 -17.70 -65.31
N THR A 154 4.34 -16.44 -65.80
CA THR A 154 4.11 -16.11 -67.21
C THR A 154 5.37 -16.19 -68.07
N THR A 155 6.56 -16.04 -67.47
CA THR A 155 7.82 -16.05 -68.23
C THR A 155 8.35 -17.47 -68.48
N GLY A 156 7.90 -18.47 -67.71
CA GLY A 156 8.29 -19.88 -67.88
C GLY A 156 7.53 -20.70 -68.93
N LYS A 157 6.46 -20.17 -69.55
CA LYS A 157 5.63 -20.91 -70.52
C LYS A 157 5.92 -20.63 -72.00
N SER A 158 6.92 -19.80 -72.34
CA SER A 158 7.26 -19.48 -73.74
C SER A 158 8.40 -20.34 -74.34
N SER A 159 8.76 -21.47 -73.74
CA SER A 159 9.86 -22.33 -74.22
C SER A 159 9.48 -23.80 -74.31
N VAL A 160 8.38 -24.16 -74.98
CA VAL A 160 8.24 -25.51 -75.55
C VAL A 160 7.36 -25.45 -76.81
N LYS A 161 7.99 -25.30 -77.98
CA LYS A 161 7.47 -25.76 -79.28
C LYS A 161 8.24 -27.03 -79.65
N PRO A 162 7.58 -28.11 -80.06
CA PRO A 162 8.00 -28.87 -81.23
C PRO A 162 7.48 -28.22 -82.51
#